data_AF-A0A5M6CK97-F1
#
_entry.id   AF-A0A5M6CK97-F1
#
_cell.length_a   1.000
_cell.length_b   1.000
_cell.length_c   1.000
_cell.angle_alpha   90.00
_cell.angle_beta   90.00
_cell.angle_gamma   90.00
#
_symmetry.space_group_name_H-M   'P 1'
#
loop_
_entity.id
_entity.type
_entity.pdbx_description
1 polymer ?
#
loop_
_entity_poly.entity_id
_entity_poly.type
_entity_poly.pdbx_seq_one_letter_code
_entity_poly.pdbx_strand_id
1 'polypeptide(L)'
;MKNSKSNGSGTAVSTLIAMDDLAAVLQKCPTSKLNLCLVYLIRLRRFFSGYFSNSMQKLSLIILLFFFSFSSGAQEREIKKIELSFSWFKSYDTKYVINYNKSQFTAVCFDRFNKESFRKNYKFSTKDFEKFKKIINENIPEKDVQKSTSGLDGGGFKLTYFFTDGKSTKIIIRNPYRADSKYNAEFKFVDAFFDFAYSVIKDNEGIITLDNSFEPYFDGIPIRKVGEKPTEYKIWGTMSGNESNNKKFFDFLYNLPKGECIIVDTNENLSWALENDILVRFIIQNSNIKFANTSRLKYTREDIYKIRSEIKAAKKNNENIDHFNKNFSGSIYLADTVLMDKWLDQDNWDISIDELRINCH
;
A
#
# COMPACT_ATOMS: atom_id res chain seq x y z
N MET A 1 48.13 -16.80 -84.50
CA MET A 1 46.87 -16.03 -84.60
C MET A 1 46.05 -16.29 -83.34
N LYS A 2 45.61 -15.21 -82.65
CA LYS A 2 44.45 -14.98 -81.72
C LYS A 2 43.85 -16.20 -80.99
N ASN A 3 43.37 -16.19 -79.74
CA ASN A 3 43.15 -15.23 -78.64
C ASN A 3 42.76 -16.11 -77.42
N SER A 4 43.39 -15.98 -76.26
CA SER A 4 42.90 -15.34 -75.01
C SER A 4 41.69 -15.97 -74.25
N LYS A 5 41.98 -16.27 -72.97
CA LYS A 5 41.20 -16.05 -71.73
C LYS A 5 40.57 -17.23 -70.97
N SER A 6 40.74 -17.08 -69.66
CA SER A 6 40.60 -18.00 -68.55
C SER A 6 39.44 -17.62 -67.61
N ASN A 7 39.27 -18.46 -66.58
CA ASN A 7 38.79 -18.20 -65.20
C ASN A 7 37.40 -18.70 -64.79
N GLY A 8 37.39 -19.36 -63.63
CA GLY A 8 36.22 -19.57 -62.77
C GLY A 8 36.54 -20.32 -61.48
N SER A 9 36.90 -19.60 -60.40
CA SER A 9 36.72 -20.05 -59.00
C SER A 9 36.62 -18.84 -58.06
N GLY A 10 35.52 -18.71 -57.30
CA GLY A 10 35.43 -17.74 -56.20
C GLY A 10 34.01 -17.27 -55.84
N THR A 11 33.32 -18.00 -54.95
CA THR A 11 32.01 -17.56 -54.39
C THR A 11 31.80 -17.90 -52.90
N ALA A 12 32.84 -18.26 -52.14
CA ALA A 12 32.68 -18.65 -50.73
C ALA A 12 33.18 -17.62 -49.69
N VAL A 13 33.90 -16.56 -50.10
CA VAL A 13 34.58 -15.64 -49.15
C VAL A 13 33.75 -14.39 -48.83
N SER A 14 32.75 -14.04 -49.64
CA SER A 14 32.00 -12.78 -49.48
C SER A 14 30.84 -12.85 -48.47
N THR A 15 30.39 -14.04 -48.08
CA THR A 15 29.20 -14.20 -47.22
C THR A 15 29.53 -14.15 -45.72
N LEU A 16 30.75 -14.54 -45.32
CA LEU A 16 31.16 -14.50 -43.91
C LEU A 16 31.45 -13.07 -43.41
N ILE A 17 32.04 -12.22 -44.26
CA ILE A 17 32.37 -10.83 -43.89
C ILE A 17 31.09 -10.01 -43.60
N ALA A 18 29.95 -10.39 -44.19
CA ALA A 18 28.68 -9.68 -44.04
C ALA A 18 27.99 -9.90 -42.67
N MET A 19 28.34 -10.95 -41.92
CA MET A 19 27.70 -11.24 -40.62
C MET A 19 28.42 -10.58 -39.44
N ASP A 20 29.75 -10.45 -39.50
CA ASP A 20 30.54 -9.86 -38.41
C ASP A 20 30.34 -8.34 -38.29
N ASP A 21 30.18 -7.64 -39.42
CA ASP A 21 29.87 -6.19 -39.43
C ASP A 21 28.46 -5.88 -38.90
N LEU A 22 27.52 -6.83 -39.00
CA LEU A 22 26.16 -6.67 -38.49
C LEU A 22 26.11 -6.77 -36.96
N ALA A 23 26.94 -7.65 -36.38
CA ALA A 23 27.05 -7.84 -34.94
C ALA A 23 27.68 -6.63 -34.24
N ALA A 24 28.70 -6.01 -34.86
CA ALA A 24 29.39 -4.84 -34.30
C ALA A 24 28.52 -3.57 -34.24
N VAL A 25 27.53 -3.44 -35.13
CA VAL A 25 26.60 -2.28 -35.19
C VAL A 25 25.49 -2.39 -34.13
N LEU A 26 25.09 -3.60 -33.75
CA LEU A 26 24.02 -3.83 -32.76
C LEU A 26 24.47 -3.52 -31.31
N GLN A 27 25.78 -3.43 -31.04
CA GLN A 27 26.33 -3.20 -29.70
C GLN A 27 26.39 -1.72 -29.27
N LYS A 28 26.10 -0.73 -30.14
CA LYS A 28 26.43 0.69 -29.88
C LYS A 28 25.29 1.72 -29.85
N CYS A 29 24.01 1.35 -29.93
CA CYS A 29 22.92 2.35 -30.00
C CYS A 29 21.85 2.20 -28.91
N PRO A 30 21.63 3.22 -28.05
CA PRO A 30 20.50 3.26 -27.13
C PRO A 30 19.19 3.57 -27.88
N THR A 31 18.10 3.04 -27.33
CA THR A 31 16.81 2.76 -27.95
C THR A 31 15.90 3.98 -28.17
N SER A 32 15.53 4.23 -29.42
CA SER A 32 14.16 4.62 -29.79
C SER A 32 13.76 3.92 -31.10
N LYS A 33 12.61 3.21 -31.10
CA LYS A 33 12.18 2.33 -32.22
C LYS A 33 12.02 3.07 -33.55
N LEU A 34 11.75 4.38 -33.50
CA LEU A 34 11.60 5.24 -34.68
C LEU A 34 12.93 5.53 -35.39
N ASN A 35 14.02 5.73 -34.64
CA ASN A 35 15.33 5.99 -35.23
C ASN A 35 15.93 4.73 -35.87
N LEU A 36 15.67 3.55 -35.31
CA LEU A 36 16.11 2.29 -35.90
C LEU A 36 15.46 2.04 -37.26
N CYS A 37 14.14 2.21 -37.40
CA CYS A 37 13.45 2.02 -38.68
C CYS A 37 13.91 3.00 -39.76
N LEU A 38 14.12 4.27 -39.40
CA LEU A 38 14.58 5.30 -40.34
C LEU A 38 16.01 5.05 -40.83
N VAL A 39 16.93 4.69 -39.93
CA VAL A 39 18.31 4.37 -40.30
C VAL A 39 18.37 3.08 -41.14
N TYR A 40 17.55 2.09 -40.83
CA TYR A 40 17.46 0.84 -41.60
C TYR A 40 16.91 1.08 -43.01
N LEU A 41 15.84 1.89 -43.14
CA LEU A 41 15.26 2.26 -44.44
C LEU A 41 16.23 3.06 -45.32
N ILE A 42 17.00 3.99 -44.74
CA ILE A 42 17.99 4.81 -45.48
C ILE A 42 19.16 3.96 -45.99
N ARG A 43 19.65 2.99 -45.18
CA ARG A 43 20.75 2.10 -45.58
C ARG A 43 20.30 1.02 -46.58
N LEU A 44 19.09 0.45 -46.43
CA LEU A 44 18.52 -0.45 -47.44
C LEU A 44 18.34 0.27 -48.79
N ARG A 45 17.91 1.53 -48.80
CA ARG A 45 17.71 2.30 -50.04
C ARG A 45 18.99 2.45 -50.86
N ARG A 46 20.16 2.62 -50.20
CA ARG A 46 21.46 2.66 -50.88
C ARG A 46 21.86 1.28 -51.42
N PHE A 47 21.65 0.23 -50.64
CA PHE A 47 22.05 -1.14 -51.00
C PHE A 47 21.24 -1.71 -52.17
N PHE A 48 19.93 -1.45 -52.22
CA PHE A 48 19.04 -1.95 -53.27
C PHE A 48 18.99 -1.10 -54.54
N SER A 49 19.59 0.09 -54.55
CA SER A 49 19.64 0.94 -55.74
C SER A 49 20.48 0.34 -56.88
N GLY A 50 21.47 -0.50 -56.54
CA GLY A 50 22.36 -1.18 -57.50
C GLY A 50 21.88 -2.56 -57.98
N TYR A 51 20.87 -3.16 -57.34
CA TYR A 51 20.46 -4.55 -57.60
C TYR A 51 19.18 -4.71 -58.44
N PHE A 52 18.35 -3.67 -58.54
CA PHE A 52 17.08 -3.73 -59.26
C PHE A 52 17.07 -2.73 -60.43
N SER A 53 17.05 -3.24 -61.66
CA SER A 53 17.05 -2.44 -62.88
C SER A 53 15.67 -1.87 -63.24
N ASN A 54 14.58 -2.48 -62.76
CA ASN A 54 13.21 -2.11 -63.12
C ASN A 54 12.44 -1.45 -61.97
N SER A 55 11.70 -0.37 -62.29
CA SER A 55 10.94 0.45 -61.34
C SER A 55 9.87 -0.34 -60.57
N MET A 56 9.27 -1.35 -61.21
CA MET A 56 8.25 -2.22 -60.60
C MET A 56 8.81 -3.10 -59.46
N GLN A 57 10.04 -3.60 -59.58
CA GLN A 57 10.66 -4.43 -58.53
C GLN A 57 11.02 -3.61 -57.29
N LYS A 58 11.45 -2.35 -57.49
CA LYS A 58 11.67 -1.40 -56.39
C LYS A 58 10.37 -1.08 -55.65
N LEU A 59 9.27 -0.91 -56.39
CA LEU A 59 7.96 -0.66 -55.83
C LEU A 59 7.45 -1.87 -55.03
N SER A 60 7.58 -3.08 -55.57
CA SER A 60 7.20 -4.32 -54.86
C SER A 60 7.98 -4.53 -53.57
N LEU A 61 9.29 -4.23 -53.55
CA LEU A 61 10.11 -4.34 -52.34
C LEU A 61 9.71 -3.31 -51.28
N ILE A 62 9.43 -2.06 -51.68
CA ILE A 62 8.95 -1.02 -50.76
C ILE A 62 7.60 -1.41 -50.17
N ILE A 63 6.68 -1.93 -50.99
CA ILE A 63 5.37 -2.42 -50.52
C ILE A 63 5.56 -3.59 -49.54
N LEU A 64 6.43 -4.55 -49.86
CA LEU A 64 6.72 -5.69 -49.00
C LEU A 64 7.32 -5.26 -47.66
N LEU A 65 8.29 -4.33 -47.66
CA LEU A 65 8.87 -3.75 -46.45
C LEU A 65 7.84 -2.96 -45.65
N PHE A 66 6.93 -2.23 -46.31
CA PHE A 66 5.82 -1.54 -45.66
C PHE A 66 4.92 -2.56 -44.96
N PHE A 67 4.47 -3.62 -45.65
CA PHE A 67 3.66 -4.69 -45.05
C PHE A 67 4.37 -5.43 -43.90
N PHE A 68 5.68 -5.68 -43.99
CA PHE A 68 6.47 -6.25 -42.89
C PHE A 68 6.64 -5.29 -41.71
N SER A 69 6.61 -3.98 -41.95
CA SER A 69 6.66 -2.96 -40.89
C SER A 69 5.33 -2.85 -40.13
N PHE A 70 4.20 -3.14 -40.79
CA PHE A 70 2.86 -3.17 -40.16
C PHE A 70 2.51 -4.53 -39.53
N SER A 71 3.15 -5.62 -39.94
CA SER A 71 2.89 -6.96 -39.35
C SER A 71 3.67 -7.23 -38.07
N SER A 72 4.69 -6.44 -37.73
CA SER A 72 5.32 -6.44 -36.42
C SER A 72 4.59 -5.52 -35.43
N GLY A 73 3.26 -5.62 -35.38
CA GLY A 73 2.48 -5.09 -34.26
C GLY A 73 2.80 -5.94 -33.04
N ALA A 74 3.91 -5.66 -32.35
CA ALA A 74 4.10 -6.16 -31.00
C ALA A 74 2.91 -5.65 -30.20
N GLN A 75 1.95 -6.53 -29.91
CA GLN A 75 0.79 -6.20 -29.12
C GLN A 75 1.30 -5.56 -27.83
N GLU A 76 0.92 -4.30 -27.59
CA GLU A 76 1.38 -3.57 -26.42
C GLU A 76 1.01 -4.40 -25.19
N ARG A 77 2.03 -4.78 -24.41
CA ARG A 77 1.89 -5.69 -23.28
C ARG A 77 1.22 -4.94 -22.13
N GLU A 78 -0.08 -4.75 -22.24
CA GLU A 78 -0.89 -4.07 -21.24
C GLU A 78 -1.24 -5.02 -20.10
N ILE A 79 -1.24 -4.50 -18.88
CA ILE A 79 -1.75 -5.27 -17.73
C ILE A 79 -3.27 -5.32 -17.85
N LYS A 80 -3.85 -6.50 -17.63
CA LYS A 80 -5.29 -6.79 -17.60
C LYS A 80 -5.82 -6.96 -16.18
N LYS A 81 -5.03 -7.58 -15.32
CA LYS A 81 -5.41 -7.93 -13.94
C LYS A 81 -4.19 -7.86 -13.03
N ILE A 82 -4.39 -7.38 -11.81
CA ILE A 82 -3.43 -7.51 -10.71
C ILE A 82 -4.05 -8.33 -9.60
N GLU A 83 -3.23 -9.18 -8.99
CA GLU A 83 -3.59 -9.96 -7.82
C GLU A 83 -2.53 -9.78 -6.74
N LEU A 84 -2.94 -9.25 -5.58
CA LEU A 84 -2.12 -9.15 -4.38
C LEU A 84 -2.65 -10.17 -3.38
N SER A 85 -1.82 -11.10 -2.96
CA SER A 85 -2.16 -12.11 -1.96
C SER A 85 -1.24 -11.99 -0.77
N PHE A 86 -1.81 -12.00 0.43
CA PHE A 86 -1.08 -12.08 1.68
C PHE A 86 -1.15 -13.51 2.18
N SER A 87 0.03 -14.05 2.46
CA SER A 87 0.19 -15.38 3.06
C SER A 87 0.65 -15.21 4.49
N TRP A 88 -0.11 -15.84 5.38
CA TRP A 88 -0.01 -15.92 6.83
C TRP A 88 1.20 -15.25 7.53
N PHE A 89 0.93 -14.15 8.24
CA PHE A 89 1.58 -13.80 9.50
C PHE A 89 0.48 -13.37 10.48
N LYS A 90 0.08 -14.28 11.39
CA LYS A 90 -0.91 -14.06 12.47
C LYS A 90 -2.34 -13.66 12.07
N SER A 91 -2.63 -13.39 10.80
CA SER A 91 -3.98 -13.15 10.26
C SER A 91 -4.31 -14.09 9.11
N TYR A 92 -5.59 -14.27 8.82
CA TYR A 92 -6.12 -15.09 7.73
C TYR A 92 -5.52 -14.72 6.36
N ASP A 93 -5.31 -15.71 5.49
CA ASP A 93 -4.88 -15.46 4.12
C ASP A 93 -5.90 -14.58 3.41
N THR A 94 -5.42 -13.57 2.68
CA THR A 94 -6.28 -12.68 1.91
C THR A 94 -5.79 -12.50 0.49
N LYS A 95 -6.72 -12.23 -0.41
CA LYS A 95 -6.47 -12.01 -1.82
C LYS A 95 -7.31 -10.86 -2.33
N TYR A 96 -6.62 -9.90 -2.92
CA TYR A 96 -7.20 -8.75 -3.56
C TYR A 96 -6.92 -8.80 -5.06
N VAL A 97 -7.95 -8.59 -5.86
CA VAL A 97 -7.88 -8.66 -7.31
C VAL A 97 -8.41 -7.38 -7.92
N ILE A 98 -7.60 -6.73 -8.75
CA ILE A 98 -8.03 -5.60 -9.56
C ILE A 98 -8.17 -6.08 -11.00
N ASN A 99 -9.39 -6.03 -11.55
CA ASN A 99 -9.69 -6.36 -12.93
C ASN A 99 -10.06 -5.08 -13.68
N TYR A 100 -9.19 -4.64 -14.58
CA TYR A 100 -9.35 -3.35 -15.25
C TYR A 100 -10.50 -3.35 -16.24
N ASN A 101 -10.61 -4.41 -17.04
CA ASN A 101 -11.66 -4.51 -18.06
C ASN A 101 -13.07 -4.50 -17.43
N LYS A 102 -13.19 -4.96 -16.19
CA LYS A 102 -14.45 -4.97 -15.44
C LYS A 102 -14.61 -3.77 -14.50
N SER A 103 -13.60 -2.90 -14.39
CA SER A 103 -13.52 -1.84 -13.37
C SER A 103 -13.89 -2.35 -11.97
N GLN A 104 -13.36 -3.52 -11.62
CA GLN A 104 -13.77 -4.28 -10.44
C GLN A 104 -12.59 -4.57 -9.53
N PHE A 105 -12.74 -4.21 -8.25
CA PHE A 105 -11.89 -4.65 -7.16
C PHE A 105 -12.59 -5.79 -6.42
N THR A 106 -11.91 -6.91 -6.20
CA THR A 106 -12.44 -8.05 -5.45
C THR A 106 -11.57 -8.29 -4.24
N ALA A 107 -12.18 -8.30 -3.06
CA ALA A 107 -11.56 -8.75 -1.81
C ALA A 107 -12.03 -10.17 -1.48
N VAL A 108 -11.09 -11.03 -1.06
CA VAL A 108 -11.35 -12.40 -0.65
C VAL A 108 -10.55 -12.71 0.61
N CYS A 109 -11.19 -13.31 1.61
CA CYS A 109 -10.54 -13.85 2.81
C CYS A 109 -10.74 -15.35 2.90
N PHE A 110 -9.77 -16.03 3.49
CA PHE A 110 -9.82 -17.45 3.76
C PHE A 110 -9.83 -17.72 5.26
N ASP A 111 -10.56 -18.72 5.72
CA ASP A 111 -10.49 -19.17 7.11
C ASP A 111 -9.20 -19.97 7.37
N ARG A 112 -9.04 -20.46 8.61
CA ARG A 112 -7.89 -21.28 9.02
C ARG A 112 -7.76 -22.63 8.29
N PHE A 113 -8.77 -23.02 7.51
CA PHE A 113 -8.81 -24.24 6.71
C PHE A 113 -8.69 -23.94 5.21
N ASN A 114 -8.27 -22.73 4.85
CA ASN A 114 -8.18 -22.24 3.47
C ASN A 114 -9.51 -22.26 2.71
N LYS A 115 -10.64 -22.19 3.42
CA LYS A 115 -11.96 -22.02 2.80
C LYS A 115 -12.29 -20.55 2.73
N GLU A 116 -12.91 -20.13 1.63
CA GLU A 116 -13.37 -18.75 1.47
C GLU A 116 -14.39 -18.40 2.55
N SER A 117 -14.04 -17.44 3.40
CA SER A 117 -14.91 -16.93 4.48
C SER A 117 -15.60 -15.63 4.08
N PHE A 118 -14.99 -14.87 3.17
CA PHE A 118 -15.51 -13.62 2.67
C PHE A 118 -15.13 -13.43 1.20
N ARG A 119 -16.09 -12.94 0.40
CA ARG A 119 -15.84 -12.44 -0.95
C ARG A 119 -16.78 -11.30 -1.26
N LYS A 120 -16.20 -10.19 -1.71
CA LYS A 120 -16.98 -9.05 -2.16
C LYS A 120 -16.34 -8.36 -3.34
N ASN A 121 -17.21 -7.90 -4.24
CA ASN A 121 -16.83 -7.19 -5.45
C ASN A 121 -17.27 -5.73 -5.32
N TYR A 122 -16.35 -4.84 -5.65
CA TYR A 122 -16.52 -3.41 -5.60
C TYR A 122 -16.26 -2.84 -6.98
N LYS A 123 -17.06 -1.87 -7.39
CA LYS A 123 -16.81 -1.11 -8.60
C LYS A 123 -15.95 0.10 -8.27
N PHE A 124 -14.98 0.40 -9.12
CA PHE A 124 -14.17 1.62 -9.00
C PHE A 124 -14.33 2.49 -10.25
N SER A 125 -14.07 3.79 -10.12
CA SER A 125 -14.08 4.71 -11.27
C SER A 125 -12.71 4.71 -11.97
N THR A 126 -12.68 5.04 -13.26
CA THR A 126 -11.43 5.20 -14.02
C THR A 126 -10.50 6.23 -13.38
N LYS A 127 -11.05 7.29 -12.77
CA LYS A 127 -10.28 8.36 -12.11
C LYS A 127 -9.50 7.87 -10.90
N ASP A 128 -10.11 7.01 -10.08
CA ASP A 128 -9.45 6.43 -8.89
C ASP A 128 -8.31 5.51 -9.30
N PHE A 129 -8.51 4.79 -10.40
CA PHE A 129 -7.53 3.85 -10.93
C PHE A 129 -6.32 4.51 -11.59
N GLU A 130 -6.50 5.60 -12.36
CA GLU A 130 -5.39 6.23 -13.09
C GLU A 130 -4.26 6.73 -12.16
N LYS A 131 -4.60 7.16 -10.92
CA LYS A 131 -3.59 7.50 -9.91
C LYS A 131 -2.75 6.28 -9.52
N PHE A 132 -3.41 5.14 -9.29
CA PHE A 132 -2.75 3.89 -8.89
C PHE A 132 -1.96 3.25 -10.06
N LYS A 133 -2.47 3.37 -11.29
CA LYS A 133 -1.88 2.82 -12.52
C LYS A 133 -0.45 3.32 -12.79
N LYS A 134 -0.17 4.58 -12.46
CA LYS A 134 1.20 5.12 -12.61
C LYS A 134 2.21 4.37 -11.73
N ILE A 135 1.85 4.12 -10.47
CA ILE A 135 2.69 3.41 -9.49
C ILE A 135 2.87 1.94 -9.91
N ILE A 136 1.81 1.32 -10.42
CA ILE A 136 1.87 -0.04 -10.99
C ILE A 136 2.92 -0.12 -12.11
N ASN A 137 2.85 0.78 -13.09
CA ASN A 137 3.66 0.71 -14.30
C ASN A 137 5.17 0.86 -14.02
N GLU A 138 5.54 1.56 -12.95
CA GLU A 138 6.92 1.73 -12.51
C GLU A 138 7.50 0.46 -11.84
N ASN A 139 6.65 -0.49 -11.40
CA ASN A 139 7.05 -1.63 -10.57
C ASN A 139 6.77 -3.01 -11.22
N ILE A 140 6.53 -3.05 -12.52
CA ILE A 140 6.28 -4.31 -13.25
C ILE A 140 7.62 -5.01 -13.51
N PRO A 141 7.83 -6.24 -13.02
CA PRO A 141 9.04 -6.98 -13.32
C PRO A 141 8.93 -7.65 -14.69
N GLU A 142 10.03 -7.68 -15.44
CA GLU A 142 10.10 -8.35 -16.75
C GLU A 142 9.96 -9.87 -16.64
N LYS A 143 10.36 -10.43 -15.49
CA LYS A 143 10.33 -11.86 -15.15
C LYS A 143 9.90 -12.07 -13.70
N ASP A 144 9.67 -13.32 -13.31
CA ASP A 144 9.37 -13.65 -11.93
C ASP A 144 10.52 -13.25 -10.99
N VAL A 145 10.18 -12.58 -9.89
CA VAL A 145 11.12 -12.11 -8.86
C VAL A 145 10.75 -12.76 -7.54
N GLN A 146 11.76 -13.23 -6.81
CA GLN A 146 11.61 -13.70 -5.45
C GLN A 146 12.62 -12.99 -4.55
N LYS A 147 12.14 -12.41 -3.45
CA LYS A 147 12.97 -11.84 -2.39
C LYS A 147 12.56 -12.46 -1.05
N SER A 148 13.55 -12.80 -0.24
CA SER A 148 13.31 -13.32 1.10
C SER A 148 14.37 -12.87 2.09
N THR A 149 13.97 -12.72 3.35
CA THR A 149 14.88 -12.63 4.49
C THR A 149 14.71 -13.89 5.36
N SER A 150 15.75 -14.27 6.09
CA SER A 150 15.68 -15.37 7.07
C SER A 150 14.64 -15.04 8.14
N GLY A 151 13.69 -15.94 8.37
CA GLY A 151 12.63 -15.80 9.36
C GLY A 151 11.83 -17.09 9.47
N LEU A 152 11.32 -17.39 10.66
CA LEU A 152 10.65 -18.66 10.98
C LEU A 152 9.19 -18.69 10.53
N ASP A 153 8.56 -17.52 10.39
CA ASP A 153 7.10 -17.42 10.29
C ASP A 153 6.59 -17.57 8.84
N GLY A 154 7.46 -17.40 7.84
CA GLY A 154 7.16 -17.62 6.42
C GLY A 154 6.20 -16.61 5.80
N GLY A 155 5.73 -15.63 6.57
CA GLY A 155 4.74 -14.64 6.14
C GLY A 155 5.24 -13.71 5.06
N GLY A 156 4.32 -13.11 4.31
CA GLY A 156 4.67 -12.21 3.22
C GLY A 156 3.56 -12.04 2.21
N PHE A 157 3.92 -11.56 1.03
CA PHE A 157 2.95 -11.28 -0.01
C PHE A 157 3.44 -11.68 -1.40
N LYS A 158 2.48 -12.01 -2.25
CA LYS A 158 2.68 -12.33 -3.65
C LYS A 158 1.86 -11.34 -4.48
N LEU A 159 2.56 -10.63 -5.36
CA LEU A 159 1.95 -9.76 -6.36
C LEU A 159 2.06 -10.44 -7.72
N THR A 160 0.94 -10.59 -8.43
CA THR A 160 0.89 -11.21 -9.76
C THR A 160 0.26 -10.24 -10.76
N TYR A 161 0.98 -9.97 -11.84
CA TYR A 161 0.54 -9.17 -12.97
C TYR A 161 0.13 -10.11 -14.11
N PHE A 162 -1.08 -9.93 -14.63
CA PHE A 162 -1.58 -10.68 -15.78
C PHE A 162 -1.73 -9.73 -16.96
N PHE A 163 -1.20 -10.11 -18.11
CA PHE A 163 -1.14 -9.28 -19.30
C PHE A 163 -2.18 -9.68 -20.34
N THR A 164 -2.46 -8.79 -21.29
CA THR A 164 -3.40 -9.01 -22.40
C THR A 164 -2.96 -10.14 -23.35
N ASP A 165 -1.66 -10.39 -23.46
CA ASP A 165 -1.07 -11.51 -24.22
C ASP A 165 -1.20 -12.88 -23.54
N GLY A 166 -1.84 -12.94 -22.36
CA GLY A 166 -2.06 -14.15 -21.58
C GLY A 166 -0.90 -14.56 -20.68
N LYS A 167 0.25 -13.88 -20.75
CA LYS A 167 1.38 -14.14 -19.84
C LYS A 167 1.15 -13.52 -18.47
N SER A 168 1.94 -13.93 -17.50
CA SER A 168 2.01 -13.31 -16.18
C SER A 168 3.44 -13.19 -15.68
N THR A 169 3.65 -12.24 -14.77
CA THR A 169 4.88 -12.16 -13.95
C THR A 169 4.48 -11.99 -12.50
N LYS A 170 5.30 -12.50 -11.59
CA LYS A 170 5.03 -12.40 -10.15
C LYS A 170 6.23 -11.87 -9.35
N ILE A 171 5.92 -11.17 -8.27
CA ILE A 171 6.85 -10.82 -7.20
C ILE A 171 6.42 -11.61 -5.97
N ILE A 172 7.33 -12.43 -5.43
CA ILE A 172 7.12 -13.19 -4.20
C ILE A 172 8.04 -12.63 -3.13
N ILE A 173 7.46 -12.10 -2.06
CA ILE A 173 8.18 -11.53 -0.93
C ILE A 173 7.92 -12.39 0.30
N ARG A 174 8.99 -12.84 0.97
CA ARG A 174 8.90 -13.64 2.20
C ARG A 174 9.69 -13.01 3.34
N ASN A 175 9.08 -13.01 4.52
CA ASN A 175 9.56 -12.37 5.74
C ASN A 175 10.08 -10.95 5.49
N PRO A 176 9.32 -10.06 4.80
CA PRO A 176 9.79 -8.71 4.58
C PRO A 176 9.89 -7.95 5.89
N TYR A 177 10.93 -7.14 6.03
CA TYR A 177 11.08 -6.22 7.15
C TYR A 177 11.02 -4.79 6.62
N ARG A 178 10.10 -3.97 7.13
CA ARG A 178 9.80 -2.65 6.52
C ARG A 178 10.94 -1.65 6.64
N ALA A 179 11.78 -1.75 7.67
CA ALA A 179 12.99 -0.92 7.79
C ALA A 179 14.17 -1.41 6.92
N ASP A 180 14.07 -2.58 6.29
CA ASP A 180 15.08 -3.05 5.35
C ASP A 180 14.86 -2.41 3.97
N SER A 181 15.82 -1.57 3.58
CA SER A 181 15.85 -0.86 2.30
C SER A 181 15.65 -1.74 1.06
N LYS A 182 15.96 -3.04 1.17
CA LYS A 182 15.74 -4.06 0.12
C LYS A 182 14.29 -4.16 -0.37
N TYR A 183 13.33 -3.82 0.48
CA TYR A 183 11.89 -3.96 0.22
C TYR A 183 11.16 -2.62 0.04
N ASN A 184 11.90 -1.49 -0.02
CA ASN A 184 11.31 -0.15 -0.09
C ASN A 184 10.32 0.03 -1.26
N ALA A 185 10.66 -0.49 -2.44
CA ALA A 185 9.79 -0.37 -3.61
C ALA A 185 8.51 -1.20 -3.45
N GLU A 186 8.63 -2.42 -2.92
CA GLU A 186 7.49 -3.29 -2.69
C GLU A 186 6.55 -2.76 -1.61
N PHE A 187 7.08 -2.21 -0.52
CA PHE A 187 6.25 -1.58 0.51
C PHE A 187 5.53 -0.34 -0.01
N LYS A 188 6.20 0.52 -0.81
CA LYS A 188 5.53 1.65 -1.48
C LYS A 188 4.38 1.20 -2.39
N PHE A 189 4.55 0.08 -3.09
CA PHE A 189 3.47 -0.50 -3.88
C PHE A 189 2.32 -0.97 -2.99
N VAL A 190 2.61 -1.69 -1.89
CA VAL A 190 1.60 -2.17 -0.94
C VAL A 190 0.83 -1.01 -0.34
N ASP A 191 1.51 0.06 0.09
CA ASP A 191 0.87 1.27 0.62
C ASP A 191 -0.10 1.88 -0.41
N ALA A 192 0.37 2.11 -1.63
CA ALA A 192 -0.45 2.65 -2.71
C ALA A 192 -1.64 1.74 -3.09
N PHE A 193 -1.46 0.42 -2.99
CA PHE A 193 -2.52 -0.55 -3.22
C PHE A 193 -3.62 -0.42 -2.17
N PHE A 194 -3.25 -0.33 -0.89
CA PHE A 194 -4.22 -0.17 0.19
C PHE A 194 -4.89 1.21 0.17
N ASP A 195 -4.17 2.28 -0.16
CA ASP A 195 -4.77 3.61 -0.39
C ASP A 195 -5.86 3.55 -1.47
N PHE A 196 -5.58 2.86 -2.58
CA PHE A 196 -6.58 2.61 -3.62
C PHE A 196 -7.73 1.75 -3.09
N ALA A 197 -7.45 0.65 -2.38
CA ALA A 197 -8.49 -0.22 -1.83
C ALA A 197 -9.44 0.53 -0.87
N TYR A 198 -8.91 1.39 0.01
CA TYR A 198 -9.70 2.24 0.91
C TYR A 198 -10.50 3.33 0.18
N SER A 199 -10.03 3.77 -0.99
CA SER A 199 -10.81 4.66 -1.85
C SER A 199 -12.04 3.96 -2.46
N VAL A 200 -11.98 2.65 -2.67
CA VAL A 200 -13.00 1.85 -3.37
C VAL A 200 -13.97 1.16 -2.41
N ILE A 201 -13.47 0.61 -1.30
CA ILE A 201 -14.27 -0.12 -0.31
C ILE A 201 -14.85 0.88 0.68
N LYS A 202 -16.18 0.82 0.89
CA LYS A 202 -16.91 1.77 1.74
C LYS A 202 -17.77 1.13 2.82
N ASP A 203 -18.03 -0.16 2.74
CA ASP A 203 -18.76 -0.86 3.81
C ASP A 203 -17.82 -1.35 4.91
N ASN A 204 -18.38 -1.46 6.10
CA ASN A 204 -17.64 -1.81 7.31
C ASN A 204 -16.92 -3.16 7.22
N GLU A 205 -17.58 -4.19 6.70
CA GLU A 205 -17.02 -5.55 6.61
C GLU A 205 -15.80 -5.61 5.67
N GLY A 206 -15.88 -4.95 4.51
CA GLY A 206 -14.76 -4.82 3.60
C GLY A 206 -13.59 -4.04 4.20
N ILE A 207 -13.88 -2.98 4.96
CA ILE A 207 -12.86 -2.17 5.63
C ILE A 207 -12.14 -2.99 6.73
N ILE A 208 -12.88 -3.70 7.58
CA ILE A 208 -12.32 -4.59 8.61
C ILE A 208 -11.40 -5.64 7.96
N THR A 209 -11.83 -6.20 6.84
CA THR A 209 -11.03 -7.14 6.04
C THR A 209 -9.70 -6.54 5.56
N LEU A 210 -9.73 -5.29 5.06
CA LEU A 210 -8.51 -4.59 4.64
C LEU A 210 -7.57 -4.34 5.82
N ASP A 211 -8.10 -3.87 6.95
CA ASP A 211 -7.34 -3.54 8.15
C ASP A 211 -6.55 -4.76 8.65
N ASN A 212 -7.23 -5.89 8.82
CA ASN A 212 -6.60 -7.14 9.28
C ASN A 212 -5.51 -7.67 8.34
N SER A 213 -5.59 -7.34 7.05
CA SER A 213 -4.60 -7.79 6.06
C SER A 213 -3.40 -6.87 6.00
N PHE A 214 -3.61 -5.58 6.18
CA PHE A 214 -2.56 -4.58 6.07
C PHE A 214 -1.77 -4.40 7.36
N GLU A 215 -2.39 -4.63 8.53
CA GLU A 215 -1.82 -4.32 9.85
C GLU A 215 -0.42 -4.93 10.03
N PRO A 216 -0.16 -6.20 9.64
CA PRO A 216 1.17 -6.79 9.78
C PRO A 216 2.26 -6.11 8.94
N TYR A 217 1.89 -5.35 7.91
CA TYR A 217 2.79 -4.77 6.93
C TYR A 217 2.96 -3.26 7.09
N PHE A 218 2.25 -2.64 8.02
CA PHE A 218 2.26 -1.20 8.23
C PHE A 218 3.32 -0.77 9.27
N ASP A 219 4.27 0.02 8.80
CA ASP A 219 5.25 0.82 9.55
C ASP A 219 4.77 2.28 9.69
N GLY A 220 4.17 2.57 10.83
CA GLY A 220 3.63 3.89 11.13
C GLY A 220 2.71 3.82 12.32
N ILE A 221 2.04 4.93 12.59
CA ILE A 221 0.96 4.97 13.57
C ILE A 221 -0.31 4.50 12.84
N PRO A 222 -0.99 3.42 13.25
CA PRO A 222 -2.10 2.82 12.51
C PRO A 222 -3.37 3.68 12.65
N ILE A 223 -3.30 4.93 12.19
CA ILE A 223 -4.37 5.92 12.16
C ILE A 223 -4.66 6.26 10.70
N ARG A 224 -5.95 6.39 10.37
CA ARG A 224 -6.39 6.92 9.08
C ARG A 224 -7.51 7.93 9.27
N LYS A 225 -7.61 8.91 8.37
CA LYS A 225 -8.78 9.77 8.28
C LYS A 225 -9.91 9.01 7.59
N VAL A 226 -11.08 8.96 8.21
CA VAL A 226 -12.27 8.26 7.71
C VAL A 226 -13.48 9.18 7.53
N GLY A 227 -13.45 10.38 8.11
CA GLY A 227 -14.49 11.39 7.98
C GLY A 227 -13.92 12.81 7.86
N GLU A 228 -14.64 13.67 7.13
CA GLU A 228 -14.27 15.08 6.91
C GLU A 228 -15.12 16.06 7.72
N LYS A 229 -16.37 15.70 8.06
CA LYS A 229 -17.33 16.57 8.75
C LYS A 229 -18.22 15.77 9.72
N PRO A 230 -17.85 15.67 11.02
CA PRO A 230 -16.60 16.16 11.61
C PRO A 230 -15.37 15.41 11.08
N THR A 231 -14.18 15.99 11.27
CA THR A 231 -12.94 15.27 10.97
C THR A 231 -12.85 14.07 11.89
N GLU A 232 -12.80 12.87 11.30
CA GLU A 232 -12.77 11.61 12.03
C GLU A 232 -11.54 10.81 11.64
N TYR A 233 -10.79 10.38 12.65
CA TYR A 233 -9.68 9.45 12.52
C TYR A 233 -10.03 8.12 13.17
N LYS A 234 -9.62 7.01 12.54
CA LYS A 234 -9.79 5.66 13.08
C LYS A 234 -8.43 5.00 13.28
N ILE A 235 -8.24 4.40 14.47
CA ILE A 235 -7.12 3.55 14.81
C ILE A 235 -7.47 2.12 14.40
N TRP A 236 -6.70 1.53 13.50
CA TRP A 236 -7.07 0.27 12.83
C TRP A 236 -6.14 -0.89 13.17
N GLY A 237 -5.08 -0.66 13.95
CA GLY A 237 -4.18 -1.69 14.46
C GLY A 237 -3.87 -1.49 15.94
N THR A 238 -3.30 -2.52 16.57
CA THR A 238 -3.05 -2.55 18.02
C THR A 238 -1.88 -1.67 18.41
N MET A 239 -2.08 -0.81 19.41
CA MET A 239 -1.00 0.01 20.00
C MET A 239 -0.87 -0.26 21.49
N SER A 240 0.34 -0.62 21.93
CA SER A 240 0.64 -0.97 23.32
C SER A 240 1.70 -0.05 23.94
N GLY A 241 1.75 -0.03 25.27
CA GLY A 241 2.67 0.80 26.04
C GLY A 241 2.04 2.13 26.45
N ASN A 242 2.87 3.16 26.60
CA ASN A 242 2.46 4.49 27.07
C ASN A 242 2.91 5.60 26.08
N GLU A 243 2.75 6.87 26.47
CA GLU A 243 3.16 8.06 25.70
C GLU A 243 4.63 7.98 25.26
N SER A 244 5.53 7.47 26.12
CA SER A 244 6.95 7.34 25.78
C SER A 244 7.20 6.30 24.68
N ASN A 245 6.45 5.19 24.70
CA ASN A 245 6.52 4.18 23.65
C ASN A 245 5.86 4.65 22.33
N ASN A 246 4.89 5.56 22.43
CA ASN A 246 4.03 5.98 21.33
C ASN A 246 4.18 7.48 21.01
N LYS A 247 5.38 8.03 21.12
CA LYS A 247 5.62 9.48 20.94
C LYS A 247 5.04 10.02 19.63
N LYS A 248 5.19 9.28 18.52
CA LYS A 248 4.65 9.69 17.21
C LYS A 248 3.12 9.84 17.22
N PHE A 249 2.40 8.99 17.95
CA PHE A 249 0.95 9.08 18.12
C PHE A 249 0.55 10.36 18.85
N PHE A 250 1.21 10.68 19.96
CA PHE A 250 0.95 11.92 20.69
C PHE A 250 1.36 13.15 19.90
N ASP A 251 2.51 13.14 19.23
CA ASP A 251 2.94 14.21 18.32
C ASP A 251 1.87 14.45 17.24
N PHE A 252 1.28 13.39 16.67
CA PHE A 252 0.16 13.50 15.74
C PHE A 252 -1.04 14.21 16.39
N LEU A 253 -1.50 13.75 17.56
CA LEU A 253 -2.66 14.33 18.25
C LEU A 253 -2.44 15.80 18.62
N TYR A 254 -1.25 16.18 19.10
CA TYR A 254 -0.93 17.57 19.47
C TYR A 254 -0.87 18.52 18.27
N ASN A 255 -0.61 18.00 17.07
CA ASN A 255 -0.56 18.77 15.83
C ASN A 255 -1.92 18.89 15.12
N LEU A 256 -2.98 18.26 15.66
CA LEU A 256 -4.33 18.40 15.11
C LEU A 256 -4.87 19.83 15.29
N PRO A 257 -5.74 20.31 14.38
CA PRO A 257 -6.38 21.62 14.50
C PRO A 257 -7.07 21.79 15.85
N LYS A 258 -6.82 22.91 16.55
CA LYS A 258 -7.37 23.17 17.90
C LYS A 258 -8.75 23.81 17.91
N GLY A 259 -9.19 24.36 16.77
CA GLY A 259 -10.44 25.13 16.64
C GLY A 259 -11.63 24.33 16.12
N GLU A 260 -11.46 23.05 15.82
CA GLU A 260 -12.50 22.20 15.25
C GLU A 260 -12.70 20.97 16.12
N CYS A 261 -13.94 20.49 16.25
CA CYS A 261 -14.17 19.23 16.93
C CYS A 261 -13.65 18.06 16.07
N ILE A 262 -12.82 17.21 16.65
CA ILE A 262 -12.16 16.09 15.97
C ILE A 262 -12.49 14.79 16.71
N ILE A 263 -12.91 13.76 15.97
CA ILE A 263 -13.18 12.44 16.53
C ILE A 263 -11.99 11.52 16.26
N VAL A 264 -11.57 10.79 17.29
CA VAL A 264 -10.60 9.70 17.20
C VAL A 264 -11.26 8.42 17.69
N ASP A 265 -11.69 7.58 16.75
CA ASP A 265 -12.15 6.22 17.02
C ASP A 265 -10.97 5.32 17.33
N THR A 266 -10.85 4.85 18.57
CA THR A 266 -9.74 3.98 18.95
C THR A 266 -9.99 2.51 18.59
N ASN A 267 -11.22 2.14 18.21
CA ASN A 267 -11.65 0.79 17.85
C ASN A 267 -11.19 -0.26 18.89
N GLU A 268 -11.13 0.12 20.17
CA GLU A 268 -10.66 -0.71 21.28
C GLU A 268 -9.23 -1.26 21.11
N ASN A 269 -8.41 -0.65 20.25
CA ASN A 269 -7.08 -1.14 19.88
C ASN A 269 -5.94 -0.60 20.76
N LEU A 270 -6.25 0.20 21.77
CA LEU A 270 -5.26 0.80 22.66
C LEU A 270 -5.05 -0.03 23.92
N SER A 271 -3.81 -0.15 24.38
CA SER A 271 -3.58 -0.71 25.72
C SER A 271 -4.09 0.23 26.81
N TRP A 272 -4.43 -0.34 27.97
CA TRP A 272 -4.94 0.41 29.12
C TRP A 272 -4.06 1.59 29.54
N ALA A 273 -2.74 1.42 29.57
CA ALA A 273 -1.80 2.50 29.92
C ALA A 273 -1.91 3.68 28.93
N LEU A 274 -2.06 3.39 27.64
CA LEU A 274 -2.17 4.40 26.59
C LEU A 274 -3.51 5.14 26.63
N GLU A 275 -4.61 4.43 26.91
CA GLU A 275 -5.91 5.07 27.12
C GLU A 275 -5.87 6.02 28.32
N ASN A 276 -5.15 5.66 29.38
CA ASN A 276 -5.02 6.56 30.53
C ASN A 276 -4.16 7.80 30.23
N ASP A 277 -3.11 7.69 29.42
CA ASP A 277 -2.38 8.86 28.95
C ASP A 277 -3.29 9.78 28.12
N ILE A 278 -4.14 9.21 27.25
CA ILE A 278 -5.16 9.96 26.51
C ILE A 278 -6.15 10.65 27.46
N LEU A 279 -6.61 9.95 28.50
CA LEU A 279 -7.51 10.48 29.52
C LEU A 279 -6.90 11.75 30.14
N VAL A 280 -5.65 11.67 30.60
CA VAL A 280 -4.96 12.75 31.30
C VAL A 280 -4.62 13.93 30.38
N ARG A 281 -4.21 13.66 29.14
CA ARG A 281 -3.74 14.70 28.21
C ARG A 281 -4.85 15.40 27.45
N PHE A 282 -5.93 14.69 27.14
CA PHE A 282 -6.94 15.20 26.20
C PHE A 282 -8.36 15.19 26.77
N ILE A 283 -8.82 14.08 27.35
CA ILE A 283 -10.22 13.94 27.76
C ILE A 283 -10.53 14.86 28.95
N ILE A 284 -9.76 14.78 30.04
CA ILE A 284 -10.01 15.59 31.25
C ILE A 284 -9.72 17.07 31.01
N GLN A 285 -8.78 17.37 30.13
CA GLN A 285 -8.41 18.72 29.73
C GLN A 285 -9.47 19.35 28.83
N ASN A 286 -10.57 18.62 28.56
CA ASN A 286 -11.66 19.01 27.68
C ASN A 286 -11.14 19.50 26.33
N SER A 287 -10.21 18.76 25.76
CA SER A 287 -9.70 19.00 24.41
C SER A 287 -10.85 19.00 23.38
N ASN A 288 -10.61 19.69 22.27
CA ASN A 288 -11.46 19.62 21.08
C ASN A 288 -11.42 18.23 20.40
N ILE A 289 -10.46 17.38 20.79
CA ILE A 289 -10.36 15.99 20.36
C ILE A 289 -11.25 15.11 21.26
N LYS A 290 -12.20 14.40 20.66
CA LYS A 290 -13.09 13.43 21.30
C LYS A 290 -12.65 12.02 20.94
N PHE A 291 -12.57 11.14 21.93
CA PHE A 291 -12.16 9.74 21.73
C PHE A 291 -13.40 8.83 21.83
N ALA A 292 -13.54 7.91 20.87
CA ALA A 292 -14.61 6.91 20.84
C ALA A 292 -14.04 5.51 21.09
N ASN A 293 -14.88 4.58 21.55
CA ASN A 293 -14.52 3.18 21.78
C ASN A 293 -13.29 3.04 22.69
N THR A 294 -13.37 3.65 23.88
CA THR A 294 -12.33 3.62 24.93
C THR A 294 -12.83 2.86 26.15
N SER A 295 -13.36 1.65 25.94
CA SER A 295 -14.08 0.91 26.97
C SER A 295 -13.24 0.60 28.22
N ARG A 296 -11.90 0.52 28.10
CA ARG A 296 -11.03 0.18 29.23
C ARG A 296 -10.92 1.33 30.24
N LEU A 297 -11.25 2.56 29.84
CA LEU A 297 -11.38 3.68 30.78
C LEU A 297 -12.46 3.45 31.84
N LYS A 298 -13.39 2.50 31.62
CA LYS A 298 -14.34 2.04 32.65
C LYS A 298 -13.61 1.62 33.92
N TYR A 299 -12.58 0.79 33.78
CA TYR A 299 -11.84 0.24 34.91
C TYR A 299 -11.05 1.33 35.62
N THR A 300 -10.45 2.25 34.87
CA THR A 300 -9.79 3.43 35.43
C THR A 300 -10.77 4.29 36.23
N ARG A 301 -11.99 4.46 35.72
CA ARG A 301 -13.06 5.21 36.40
C ARG A 301 -13.45 4.55 37.72
N GLU A 302 -13.69 3.24 37.71
CA GLU A 302 -14.04 2.44 38.89
C GLU A 302 -12.96 2.54 39.97
N ASP A 303 -11.69 2.41 39.58
CA ASP A 303 -10.54 2.57 40.48
C ASP A 303 -10.47 3.98 41.07
N ILE A 304 -10.65 5.02 40.25
CA ILE A 304 -10.62 6.40 40.72
C ILE A 304 -11.79 6.69 41.68
N TYR A 305 -12.99 6.14 41.47
CA TYR A 305 -14.10 6.29 42.44
C TYR A 305 -13.77 5.69 43.81
N LYS A 306 -13.15 4.50 43.81
CA LYS A 306 -12.70 3.86 45.04
C LYS A 306 -11.66 4.74 45.75
N ILE A 307 -10.65 5.20 45.03
CA ILE A 307 -9.60 6.07 45.56
C ILE A 307 -10.17 7.42 46.06
N ARG A 308 -11.11 8.03 45.35
CA ARG A 308 -11.83 9.24 45.79
C ARG A 308 -12.50 9.03 47.14
N SER A 309 -13.12 7.87 47.34
CA SER A 309 -13.81 7.52 48.60
C SER A 309 -12.82 7.28 49.74
N GLU A 310 -11.72 6.56 49.47
CA GLU A 310 -10.64 6.31 50.42
C GLU A 310 -9.95 7.60 50.85
N ILE A 311 -9.67 8.51 49.91
CA ILE A 311 -9.10 9.84 50.21
C ILE A 311 -10.06 10.69 51.06
N LYS A 312 -11.37 10.65 50.77
CA LYS A 312 -12.37 11.36 51.60
C LYS A 312 -12.39 10.82 53.04
N ALA A 313 -12.29 9.50 53.22
CA ALA A 313 -12.22 8.88 54.55
C ALA A 313 -10.91 9.24 55.28
N ALA A 314 -9.77 9.14 54.60
CA ALA A 314 -8.47 9.51 55.15
C ALA A 314 -8.43 10.99 55.59
N LYS A 315 -8.97 11.90 54.78
CA LYS A 315 -9.10 13.33 55.14
C LYS A 315 -9.96 13.54 56.39
N LYS A 316 -11.08 12.80 56.53
CA LYS A 316 -11.94 12.86 57.72
C LYS A 316 -11.22 12.38 58.98
N ASN A 317 -10.31 11.42 58.83
CA ASN A 317 -9.53 10.82 59.92
C ASN A 317 -8.19 11.53 60.18
N ASN A 318 -7.88 12.62 59.46
CA ASN A 318 -6.56 13.29 59.48
C ASN A 318 -5.38 12.35 59.15
N GLU A 319 -5.60 11.37 58.28
CA GLU A 319 -4.56 10.44 57.82
C GLU A 319 -3.75 11.04 56.67
N ASN A 320 -2.46 10.64 56.55
CA ASN A 320 -1.62 11.08 55.44
C ASN A 320 -2.06 10.43 54.12
N ILE A 321 -2.48 11.24 53.15
CA ILE A 321 -2.93 10.81 51.83
C ILE A 321 -1.80 10.63 50.80
N ASP A 322 -0.55 10.95 51.12
CA ASP A 322 0.59 10.84 50.18
C ASP A 322 0.82 9.42 49.68
N HIS A 323 0.38 8.41 50.45
CA HIS A 323 0.50 7.02 50.04
C HIS A 323 -0.33 6.69 48.80
N PHE A 324 -1.40 7.45 48.51
CA PHE A 324 -2.20 7.30 47.28
C PHE A 324 -1.43 7.70 46.02
N ASN A 325 -0.41 8.58 46.12
CA ASN A 325 0.45 8.94 44.98
C ASN A 325 1.29 7.75 44.47
N LYS A 326 1.40 6.67 45.25
CA LYS A 326 2.19 5.48 44.87
C LYS A 326 1.48 4.60 43.85
N ASN A 327 0.16 4.73 43.68
CA ASN A 327 -0.58 4.03 42.65
C ASN A 327 -1.07 5.03 41.58
N PHE A 328 -1.26 4.53 40.36
CA PHE A 328 -1.58 5.35 39.20
C PHE A 328 -2.86 6.16 39.39
N SER A 329 -3.96 5.52 39.77
CA SER A 329 -5.27 6.14 39.95
C SER A 329 -5.26 7.24 41.02
N GLY A 330 -4.54 7.03 42.13
CA GLY A 330 -4.35 8.05 43.17
C GLY A 330 -3.47 9.20 42.72
N SER A 331 -2.39 8.94 41.98
CA SER A 331 -1.55 9.99 41.42
C SER A 331 -2.33 10.89 40.45
N ILE A 332 -3.20 10.31 39.59
CA ILE A 332 -4.03 11.08 38.66
C ILE A 332 -5.12 11.85 39.39
N TYR A 333 -5.81 11.21 40.34
CA TYR A 333 -6.88 11.88 41.08
C TYR A 333 -6.35 13.09 41.87
N LEU A 334 -5.21 12.94 42.54
CA LEU A 334 -4.61 14.00 43.34
C LEU A 334 -3.97 15.11 42.49
N ALA A 335 -3.56 14.82 41.24
CA ALA A 335 -2.98 15.83 40.36
C ALA A 335 -3.99 16.92 39.98
N ASP A 336 -5.26 16.59 39.78
CA ASP A 336 -6.33 17.56 39.53
C ASP A 336 -7.69 17.01 40.00
N THR A 337 -7.96 17.14 41.29
CA THR A 337 -9.19 16.62 41.90
C THR A 337 -10.45 17.26 41.32
N VAL A 338 -10.38 18.50 40.82
CA VAL A 338 -11.54 19.25 40.33
C VAL A 338 -11.97 18.73 38.96
N LEU A 339 -11.03 18.64 38.01
CA LEU A 339 -11.33 18.10 36.68
C LEU A 339 -11.68 16.61 36.77
N MET A 340 -11.02 15.86 37.65
CA MET A 340 -11.34 14.45 37.87
C MET A 340 -12.74 14.26 38.44
N ASP A 341 -13.12 15.00 39.49
CA ASP A 341 -14.49 14.94 40.02
C ASP A 341 -15.52 15.28 38.92
N LYS A 342 -15.25 16.31 38.12
CA LYS A 342 -16.12 16.67 36.98
C LYS A 342 -16.25 15.52 35.98
N TRP A 343 -15.16 14.87 35.60
CA TRP A 343 -15.20 13.72 34.69
C TRP A 343 -15.93 12.52 35.33
N LEU A 344 -15.66 12.23 36.60
CA LEU A 344 -16.34 11.17 37.38
C LEU A 344 -17.83 11.43 37.54
N ASP A 345 -18.31 12.66 37.54
CA ASP A 345 -19.73 12.94 37.74
C ASP A 345 -20.50 13.02 36.39
N GLN A 346 -19.86 12.71 35.25
CA GLN A 346 -20.51 12.61 33.94
C GLN A 346 -21.29 11.29 33.77
N ASP A 347 -22.58 11.38 33.42
CA ASP A 347 -23.44 10.21 33.20
C ASP A 347 -23.09 9.44 31.90
N ASN A 348 -22.70 10.16 30.83
CA ASN A 348 -22.35 9.59 29.53
C ASN A 348 -20.86 9.75 29.22
N TRP A 349 -20.01 9.07 29.99
CA TRP A 349 -18.55 9.14 29.78
C TRP A 349 -18.06 8.19 28.67
N ASP A 350 -18.81 7.12 28.39
CA ASP A 350 -18.58 6.20 27.26
C ASP A 350 -19.51 6.60 26.11
N ILE A 351 -19.03 7.51 25.26
CA ILE A 351 -19.83 8.06 24.17
C ILE A 351 -19.58 7.22 22.91
N SER A 352 -20.67 6.70 22.34
CA SER A 352 -20.59 5.97 21.08
C SER A 352 -20.08 6.88 19.95
N ILE A 353 -19.45 6.29 18.94
CA ILE A 353 -18.97 7.04 17.78
C ILE A 353 -20.11 7.80 17.06
N ASP A 354 -21.30 7.23 17.01
CA ASP A 354 -22.46 7.84 16.36
C ASP A 354 -22.98 9.04 17.14
N GLU A 355 -22.97 8.97 18.47
CA GLU A 355 -23.32 10.10 19.33
C GLU A 355 -22.28 11.22 19.23
N LEU A 356 -20.99 10.89 19.16
CA LEU A 356 -19.93 11.88 18.89
C LEU A 356 -20.12 12.55 17.53
N ARG A 357 -20.45 11.80 16.46
CA ARG A 357 -20.70 12.38 15.13
C ARG A 357 -21.85 13.39 15.14
N ILE A 358 -22.87 13.16 15.96
CA ILE A 358 -24.03 14.06 16.09
C ILE A 358 -23.66 15.32 16.87
N ASN A 359 -22.88 15.19 17.94
CA ASN A 359 -22.62 16.28 18.89
C ASN A 359 -21.35 17.09 18.60
N CYS A 360 -20.52 16.64 17.64
CA CYS A 360 -19.26 17.26 17.28
C CYS A 360 -19.48 18.24 16.12
N HIS A 361 -19.48 19.54 16.42
CA HIS A 361 -19.76 20.63 15.49
C HIS A 361 -18.58 21.60 15.35
#